data_AF-A0A2N2S345-F1
#
_entry.id   AF-A0A2N2S345-F1
#
_cell.length_a   1.000
_cell.length_b   1.000
_cell.length_c   1.000
_cell.angle_alpha   90.00
_cell.angle_beta   90.00
_cell.angle_gamma   90.00
#
_symmetry.space_group_name_H-M   'P 1'
#
loop_
_entity.id
_entity.type
_entity.pdbx_description
1 polymer ?
#
loop_
_entity_poly.entity_id
_entity_poly.type
_entity_poly.pdbx_seq_one_letter_code
_entity_poly.pdbx_strand_id
1 'polypeptide(L)'
;RQRELAGTIFSASQTTSAAVDRVMATADQVKAATTANLAAVSASQLELVDVTARIRNVSEKVETFAATVAELSQNSAQIRDIGMLINDISDQTNLLALNAAIEAARAGEAGRGFAVVADEVRKLAEKVKTATGVITRNSDKMLELVASTESETRRITEDSGLAREVVQRSSSNFAAMVGDLQQMSTQLLDITDAIHHIHDSNVSVHGLVTEITGLSEQVSSQMLESERVSEELRDHTEGLHALSTRFSIGESAYDRLLGFAEKYRNEVAAFLEARSTTLDIFDTRYQPIPGTEPPKYNTKYDRAIEKDLQDIYERMLVEVPGVAYCGAFDMNCYMPVHNRRFSAEPNGDPQHDLAFSRHKRIYDEP
;
A
#
# COMPACT_ATOMS: atom_id res chain seq x y z
N ARG A 1 -18.69 -16.67 16.91
CA ARG A 1 -18.55 -15.34 16.26
C ARG A 1 -17.69 -14.36 17.06
N GLN A 2 -17.99 -14.04 18.33
CA GLN A 2 -17.20 -13.04 19.09
C GLN A 2 -15.73 -13.49 19.34
N ARG A 3 -15.50 -14.75 19.76
CA ARG A 3 -14.15 -15.35 19.84
C ARG A 3 -13.39 -15.33 18.51
N GLU A 4 -14.07 -15.59 17.40
CA GLU A 4 -13.47 -15.64 16.07
C GLU A 4 -13.00 -14.25 15.60
N LEU A 5 -13.83 -13.22 15.86
CA LEU A 5 -13.45 -11.83 15.64
C LEU A 5 -12.26 -11.42 16.52
N ALA A 6 -12.26 -11.80 17.80
CA ALA A 6 -11.13 -11.55 18.70
C ALA A 6 -9.84 -12.22 18.20
N GLY A 7 -9.92 -13.47 17.73
CA GLY A 7 -8.78 -14.16 17.11
C GLY A 7 -8.25 -13.46 15.86
N THR A 8 -9.14 -12.91 15.02
CA THR A 8 -8.74 -12.16 13.82
C THR A 8 -8.05 -10.85 14.17
N ILE A 9 -8.57 -10.10 15.15
CA ILE A 9 -7.94 -8.85 15.63
C ILE A 9 -6.58 -9.16 16.28
N PHE A 10 -6.47 -10.26 17.03
CA PHE A 10 -5.21 -10.70 17.63
C PHE A 10 -4.13 -10.98 16.58
N SER A 11 -4.46 -11.74 15.52
CA SER A 11 -3.53 -11.98 14.40
C SER A 11 -3.16 -10.70 13.65
N ALA A 12 -4.13 -9.79 13.44
CA ALA A 12 -3.87 -8.48 12.84
C ALA A 12 -2.93 -7.62 13.70
N SER A 13 -3.09 -7.66 15.02
CA SER A 13 -2.23 -6.95 15.98
C SER A 13 -0.79 -7.49 15.95
N GLN A 14 -0.60 -8.82 15.90
CA GLN A 14 0.74 -9.41 15.74
C GLN A 14 1.40 -9.00 14.42
N THR A 15 0.63 -9.02 13.32
CA THR A 15 1.11 -8.60 12.00
C THR A 15 1.50 -7.11 12.02
N THR A 16 0.74 -6.28 12.74
CA THR A 16 1.04 -4.86 12.94
C THR A 16 2.33 -4.67 13.71
N SER A 17 2.59 -5.46 14.77
CA SER A 17 3.85 -5.41 15.53
C SER A 17 5.05 -5.71 14.63
N ALA A 18 4.98 -6.78 13.84
CA ALA A 18 6.05 -7.13 12.91
C ALA A 18 6.22 -6.11 11.76
N ALA A 19 5.16 -5.37 11.41
CA ALA A 19 5.25 -4.25 10.47
C ALA A 19 5.96 -3.05 11.12
N VAL A 20 5.60 -2.69 12.35
CA VAL A 20 6.25 -1.64 13.14
C VAL A 20 7.76 -1.89 13.25
N ASP A 21 8.18 -3.09 13.63
CA ASP A 21 9.61 -3.43 13.76
C ASP A 21 10.38 -3.25 12.44
N ARG A 22 9.76 -3.64 11.31
CA ARG A 22 10.35 -3.46 9.97
C ARG A 22 10.46 -1.99 9.58
N VAL A 23 9.44 -1.19 9.90
CA VAL A 23 9.46 0.25 9.60
C VAL A 23 10.52 0.94 10.46
N MET A 24 10.67 0.57 11.75
CA MET A 24 11.74 1.08 12.61
C MET A 24 13.13 0.78 12.04
N ALA A 25 13.39 -0.48 11.66
CA ALA A 25 14.67 -0.86 11.07
C ALA A 25 14.96 -0.10 9.77
N THR A 26 13.93 0.16 8.96
CA THR A 26 14.04 0.95 7.74
C THR A 26 14.32 2.42 8.05
N ALA A 27 13.64 3.00 9.04
CA ALA A 27 13.87 4.38 9.47
C ALA A 27 15.31 4.58 9.95
N ASP A 28 15.87 3.64 10.72
CA ASP A 28 17.27 3.66 11.14
C ASP A 28 18.25 3.58 9.96
N GLN A 29 17.97 2.73 8.98
CA GLN A 29 18.78 2.65 7.76
C GLN A 29 18.75 3.96 6.96
N VAL A 30 17.57 4.56 6.78
CA VAL A 30 17.43 5.85 6.08
C VAL A 30 18.14 6.96 6.87
N LYS A 31 18.07 6.96 8.20
CA LYS A 31 18.80 7.91 9.06
C LYS A 31 20.32 7.79 8.88
N ALA A 32 20.84 6.56 8.88
CA ALA A 32 22.26 6.31 8.65
C ALA A 32 22.70 6.77 7.25
N ALA A 33 21.92 6.46 6.21
CA ALA A 33 22.17 6.90 4.85
C ALA A 33 22.12 8.43 4.72
N THR A 34 21.15 9.09 5.36
CA THR A 34 21.02 10.55 5.40
C THR A 34 22.26 11.19 6.01
N THR A 35 22.74 10.65 7.13
CA THR A 35 23.93 11.14 7.82
C THR A 35 25.19 10.98 6.97
N ALA A 36 25.35 9.83 6.32
CA ALA A 36 26.46 9.57 5.41
C ALA A 36 26.44 10.51 4.19
N ASN A 37 25.26 10.71 3.59
CA ASN A 37 25.09 11.64 2.47
C ASN A 37 25.39 13.08 2.88
N LEU A 38 24.96 13.50 4.07
CA LEU A 38 25.24 14.85 4.58
C LEU A 38 26.75 15.09 4.73
N ALA A 39 27.49 14.10 5.25
CA ALA A 39 28.94 14.16 5.35
C ALA A 39 29.61 14.23 3.96
N ALA A 40 29.17 13.41 3.01
CA ALA A 40 29.70 13.38 1.64
C ALA A 40 29.46 14.71 0.90
N VAL A 41 28.26 15.29 1.04
CA VAL A 41 27.90 16.59 0.47
C VAL A 41 28.73 17.71 1.10
N SER A 42 28.90 17.69 2.42
CA SER A 42 29.72 18.69 3.12
C SER A 42 31.18 18.65 2.66
N ALA A 43 31.74 17.44 2.48
CA ALA A 43 33.07 17.27 1.92
C ALA A 43 33.16 17.78 0.46
N SER A 44 32.17 17.44 -0.38
CA SER A 44 32.10 17.92 -1.77
C SER A 44 32.02 19.45 -1.84
N GLN A 45 31.33 20.09 -0.88
CA GLN A 45 31.24 21.55 -0.82
C GLN A 45 32.59 22.19 -0.48
N LEU A 46 33.41 21.59 0.38
CA LEU A 46 34.78 22.03 0.64
C LEU A 46 35.68 21.87 -0.59
N GLU A 47 35.54 20.76 -1.33
CA GLU A 47 36.28 20.55 -2.58
C GLU A 47 35.92 21.62 -3.63
N LEU A 48 34.65 22.01 -3.75
CA LEU A 48 34.24 23.08 -4.66
C LEU A 48 34.83 24.44 -4.28
N VAL A 49 35.04 24.72 -3.00
CA VAL A 49 35.73 25.93 -2.55
C VAL A 49 37.18 25.92 -3.04
N ASP A 50 37.88 24.78 -2.94
CA ASP A 50 39.25 24.64 -3.47
C ASP A 50 39.29 24.79 -5.00
N VAL A 51 38.36 24.16 -5.71
CA VAL A 51 38.25 24.30 -7.18
C VAL A 51 38.00 25.75 -7.58
N THR A 52 37.13 26.46 -6.86
CA THR A 52 36.87 27.89 -7.10
C THR A 52 38.15 28.72 -6.95
N ALA A 53 38.92 28.46 -5.89
CA ALA A 53 40.20 29.14 -5.66
C ALA A 53 41.22 28.84 -6.76
N ARG A 54 41.28 27.59 -7.25
CA ARG A 54 42.15 27.19 -8.37
C ARG A 54 41.77 27.88 -9.68
N ILE A 55 40.48 27.94 -10.02
CA ILE A 55 40.00 28.63 -11.24
C ILE A 55 40.35 30.11 -11.17
N ARG A 56 40.19 30.73 -9.99
CA ARG A 56 40.60 32.11 -9.77
C ARG A 56 42.11 32.29 -10.01
N ASN A 57 42.95 31.41 -9.46
CA ASN A 57 44.40 31.46 -9.65
C ASN A 57 44.80 31.29 -11.13
N VAL A 58 44.14 30.38 -11.85
CA VAL A 58 44.34 30.21 -13.30
C VAL A 58 43.97 31.51 -14.04
N SER A 59 42.84 32.12 -13.69
CA SER A 59 42.40 33.38 -14.31
C SER A 59 43.42 34.51 -14.10
N GLU A 60 43.93 34.68 -12.87
CA GLU A 60 44.96 35.68 -12.55
C GLU A 60 46.29 35.41 -13.31
N LYS A 61 46.70 34.14 -13.43
CA LYS A 61 47.90 33.75 -14.19
C LYS A 61 47.73 34.00 -15.69
N VAL A 62 46.56 33.73 -16.24
CA VAL A 62 46.24 33.95 -17.66
C VAL A 62 46.22 35.44 -17.98
N GLU A 63 45.69 36.28 -17.08
CA GLU A 63 45.73 37.74 -17.21
C GLU A 63 47.17 38.27 -17.21
N THR A 64 48.00 37.77 -16.30
CA THR A 64 49.43 38.12 -16.27
C THR A 64 50.16 37.67 -17.54
N PHE A 65 49.86 36.45 -18.02
CA PHE A 65 50.42 35.91 -19.25
C PHE A 65 50.00 36.73 -20.48
N ALA A 66 48.74 37.15 -20.56
CA ALA A 66 48.25 38.02 -21.62
C ALA A 66 49.04 39.35 -21.67
N ALA A 67 49.34 39.95 -20.53
CA ALA A 67 50.16 41.16 -20.46
C ALA A 67 51.59 40.93 -20.98
N THR A 68 52.23 39.81 -20.62
CA THR A 68 53.55 39.45 -21.12
C THR A 68 53.55 39.20 -22.64
N VAL A 69 52.51 38.56 -23.16
CA VAL A 69 52.36 38.31 -24.60
C VAL A 69 52.18 39.63 -25.37
N ALA A 70 51.41 40.58 -24.82
CA ALA A 70 51.24 41.91 -25.39
C ALA A 70 52.58 42.69 -25.43
N GLU A 71 53.38 42.61 -24.37
CA GLU A 71 54.73 43.22 -24.33
C GLU A 71 55.67 42.56 -25.36
N LEU A 72 55.61 41.24 -25.51
CA LEU A 72 56.38 40.51 -26.53
C LEU A 72 55.97 40.92 -27.96
N SER A 73 54.67 41.17 -28.19
CA SER A 73 54.14 41.72 -29.45
C SER A 73 54.79 43.06 -29.78
N GLN A 74 54.78 43.98 -28.81
CA GLN A 74 55.35 45.32 -28.96
C GLN A 74 56.86 45.26 -29.23
N ASN A 75 57.60 44.46 -28.47
CA ASN A 75 59.04 44.31 -28.66
C ASN A 75 59.38 43.68 -30.02
N SER A 76 58.62 42.68 -30.47
CA SER A 76 58.82 42.05 -31.78
C SER A 76 58.55 43.03 -32.93
N ALA A 77 57.51 43.87 -32.81
CA ALA A 77 57.23 44.92 -33.78
C ALA A 77 58.35 45.97 -33.84
N GLN A 78 58.88 46.39 -32.69
CA GLN A 78 60.00 47.32 -32.62
C GLN A 78 61.27 46.73 -33.27
N ILE A 79 61.59 45.45 -33.02
CA ILE A 79 62.75 44.78 -33.63
C ILE A 79 62.58 44.70 -35.16
N ARG A 80 61.36 44.39 -35.64
CA ARG A 80 61.05 44.39 -37.08
C ARG A 80 61.30 45.77 -37.68
N ASP A 81 60.79 46.83 -37.05
CA ASP A 81 60.92 48.19 -37.55
C ASP A 81 62.38 48.67 -37.57
N ILE A 82 63.17 48.33 -36.54
CA ILE A 82 64.62 48.56 -36.52
C ILE A 82 65.31 47.76 -37.63
N GLY A 83 64.91 46.49 -37.83
CA GLY A 83 65.44 45.63 -38.89
C GLY A 83 65.23 46.21 -40.29
N MET A 84 64.04 46.78 -40.54
CA MET A 84 63.73 47.50 -41.79
C MET A 84 64.61 48.74 -41.96
N LEU A 85 64.75 49.56 -40.91
CA LEU A 85 65.59 50.76 -40.96
C LEU A 85 67.06 50.43 -41.28
N ILE A 86 67.62 49.38 -40.67
CA ILE A 86 69.00 48.97 -40.97
C ILE A 86 69.13 48.41 -42.40
N ASN A 87 68.09 47.75 -42.91
CA ASN A 87 68.05 47.29 -44.30
C ASN A 87 68.10 48.49 -45.26
N ASP A 88 67.30 49.52 -45.01
CA ASP A 88 67.30 50.77 -45.79
C ASP A 88 68.68 51.47 -45.75
N ILE A 89 69.30 51.55 -44.57
CA ILE A 89 70.66 52.10 -44.41
C ILE A 89 71.68 51.25 -45.19
N SER A 90 71.54 49.93 -45.17
CA SER A 90 72.43 49.02 -45.91
C SER A 90 72.29 49.21 -47.42
N ASP A 91 71.07 49.41 -47.92
CA ASP A 91 70.82 49.71 -49.33
C ASP A 91 71.41 51.06 -49.75
N GLN A 92 71.27 52.09 -48.92
CA GLN A 92 71.93 53.38 -49.15
C GLN A 92 73.46 53.26 -49.14
N THR A 93 74.01 52.49 -48.19
CA THR A 93 75.46 52.26 -48.07
C THR A 93 75.99 51.48 -49.28
N ASN A 94 75.25 50.48 -49.75
CA ASN A 94 75.56 49.70 -50.94
C ASN A 94 75.60 50.58 -52.20
N LEU A 95 74.63 51.49 -52.35
CA LEU A 95 74.58 52.46 -53.45
C LEU A 95 75.74 53.47 -53.39
N LEU A 96 76.08 53.97 -52.20
CA LEU A 96 77.22 54.86 -51.98
C LEU A 96 78.55 54.16 -52.33
N ALA A 97 78.71 52.91 -51.88
CA ALA A 97 79.88 52.09 -52.19
C ALA A 97 80.00 51.80 -53.69
N LEU A 98 78.88 51.54 -54.37
CA LEU A 98 78.85 51.37 -55.82
C LEU A 98 79.28 52.65 -56.54
N ASN A 99 78.74 53.81 -56.14
CA ASN A 99 79.14 55.10 -56.71
C ASN A 99 80.62 55.39 -56.47
N ALA A 100 81.15 55.06 -55.29
CA ALA A 100 82.57 55.20 -54.97
C ALA A 100 83.45 54.26 -55.82
N ALA A 101 83.01 53.02 -56.06
CA ALA A 101 83.72 52.07 -56.92
C ALA A 101 83.76 52.55 -58.38
N ILE A 102 82.66 53.12 -58.88
CA ILE A 102 82.59 53.73 -60.23
C ILE A 102 83.59 54.90 -60.34
N GLU A 103 83.62 55.80 -59.36
CA GLU A 103 84.50 56.98 -59.41
C GLU A 103 85.98 56.58 -59.22
N ALA A 104 86.26 55.56 -58.40
CA ALA A 104 87.59 54.98 -58.25
C ALA A 104 88.10 54.34 -59.56
N ALA A 105 87.23 53.66 -60.32
CA ALA A 105 87.57 53.15 -61.65
C ALA A 105 87.84 54.29 -62.65
N ARG A 106 87.12 55.41 -62.52
CA ARG A 106 87.27 56.62 -63.34
C ARG A 106 88.60 57.33 -63.12
N ALA A 107 89.15 57.28 -61.90
CA ALA A 107 90.45 57.85 -61.54
C ALA A 107 91.66 57.00 -62.00
N GLY A 108 91.44 55.82 -62.60
CA GLY A 108 92.51 54.96 -63.14
C GLY A 108 93.46 54.43 -62.05
N GLU A 109 94.77 54.46 -62.31
CA GLU A 109 95.80 53.94 -61.37
C GLU A 109 95.79 54.64 -60.00
N ALA A 110 95.42 55.94 -59.95
CA ALA A 110 95.34 56.68 -58.69
C ALA A 110 94.17 56.23 -57.79
N GLY A 111 93.14 55.60 -58.36
CA GLY A 111 91.93 55.14 -57.65
C GLY A 111 91.98 53.71 -57.12
N ARG A 112 93.04 52.93 -57.42
CA ARG A 112 93.10 51.48 -57.09
C ARG A 112 92.88 51.16 -55.61
N GLY A 113 93.48 51.94 -54.70
CA GLY A 113 93.28 51.75 -53.26
C GLY A 113 91.85 52.03 -52.81
N PHE A 114 91.23 53.07 -53.37
CA PHE A 114 89.83 53.41 -53.10
C PHE A 114 88.84 52.38 -53.66
N ALA A 115 89.13 51.80 -54.83
CA ALA A 115 88.29 50.77 -55.44
C ALA A 115 88.18 49.52 -54.54
N VAL A 116 89.28 49.09 -53.91
CA VAL A 116 89.29 47.94 -52.98
C VAL A 116 88.44 48.23 -51.75
N VAL A 117 88.56 49.44 -51.17
CA VAL A 117 87.76 49.84 -50.01
C VAL A 117 86.28 49.90 -50.38
N ALA A 118 85.94 50.49 -51.52
CA ALA A 118 84.55 50.58 -52.00
C ALA A 118 83.93 49.19 -52.20
N ASP A 119 84.66 48.23 -52.79
CA ASP A 119 84.17 46.85 -52.93
C ASP A 119 84.00 46.13 -51.59
N GLU A 120 84.85 46.40 -50.59
CA GLU A 120 84.71 45.80 -49.27
C GLU A 120 83.54 46.39 -48.49
N VAL A 121 83.30 47.71 -48.59
CA VAL A 121 82.11 48.37 -48.03
C VAL A 121 80.84 47.84 -48.70
N ARG A 122 80.86 47.62 -50.02
CA ARG A 122 79.74 47.04 -50.77
C ARG A 122 79.40 45.64 -50.26
N LYS A 123 80.39 44.75 -50.14
CA LYS A 123 80.20 43.40 -49.58
C LYS A 123 79.70 43.45 -48.13
N LEU A 124 80.18 44.40 -47.32
CA LEU A 124 79.72 44.56 -45.96
C LEU A 124 78.24 44.97 -45.93
N ALA A 125 77.84 45.94 -46.77
CA ALA A 125 76.45 46.37 -46.90
C ALA A 125 75.52 45.22 -47.35
N GLU A 126 75.93 44.40 -48.33
CA GLU A 126 75.19 43.19 -48.75
C GLU A 126 75.03 42.16 -47.61
N LYS A 127 76.08 41.96 -46.80
CA LYS A 127 76.02 41.09 -45.62
C LYS A 127 75.06 41.62 -44.55
N VAL A 128 75.11 42.92 -44.26
CA VAL A 128 74.19 43.56 -43.30
C VAL A 128 72.75 43.44 -43.79
N LYS A 129 72.49 43.74 -45.07
CA LYS A 129 71.18 43.55 -45.71
C LYS A 129 70.63 42.15 -45.51
N THR A 130 71.45 41.14 -45.81
CA THR A 130 71.07 39.73 -45.66
C THR A 130 70.74 39.40 -44.20
N ALA A 131 71.58 39.83 -43.25
CA ALA A 131 71.35 39.62 -41.82
C ALA A 131 70.06 40.29 -41.35
N THR A 132 69.81 41.55 -41.74
CA THR A 132 68.59 42.29 -41.38
C THR A 132 67.34 41.69 -42.00
N GLY A 133 67.44 41.13 -43.21
CA GLY A 133 66.34 40.38 -43.83
C GLY A 133 65.99 39.08 -43.10
N VAL A 134 66.97 38.43 -42.45
CA VAL A 134 66.70 37.29 -41.55
C VAL A 134 66.04 37.77 -40.25
N ILE A 135 66.52 38.87 -39.65
CA ILE A 135 65.93 39.45 -38.43
C ILE A 135 64.47 39.85 -38.65
N THR A 136 64.17 40.51 -39.77
CA THR A 136 62.80 40.95 -40.11
C THR A 136 61.88 39.75 -40.26
N ARG A 137 62.28 38.73 -41.04
CA ARG A 137 61.50 37.48 -41.19
C ARG A 137 61.27 36.75 -39.88
N ASN A 138 62.28 36.68 -39.00
CA ASN A 138 62.11 36.07 -37.68
C ASN A 138 61.15 36.89 -36.81
N SER A 139 61.17 38.22 -36.91
CA SER A 139 60.26 39.11 -36.19
C SER A 139 58.82 38.97 -36.67
N ASP A 140 58.60 38.85 -37.98
CA ASP A 140 57.27 38.56 -38.54
C ASP A 140 56.73 37.22 -38.03
N LYS A 141 57.57 36.18 -38.02
CA LYS A 141 57.20 34.87 -37.46
C LYS A 141 56.90 34.93 -35.97
N MET A 142 57.62 35.75 -35.19
CA MET A 142 57.31 35.97 -33.78
C MET A 142 55.95 36.66 -33.61
N LEU A 143 55.63 37.66 -34.43
CA LEU A 143 54.34 38.35 -34.40
C LEU A 143 53.17 37.40 -34.73
N GLU A 144 53.34 36.50 -35.71
CA GLU A 144 52.34 35.46 -36.00
C GLU A 144 52.11 34.51 -34.82
N LEU A 145 53.19 34.05 -34.17
CA LEU A 145 53.10 33.19 -32.99
C LEU A 145 52.45 33.92 -31.80
N VAL A 146 52.74 35.21 -31.63
CA VAL A 146 52.11 36.05 -30.60
C VAL A 146 50.61 36.17 -30.86
N ALA A 147 50.18 36.48 -32.08
CA ALA A 147 48.76 36.58 -32.42
C ALA A 147 48.00 35.28 -32.16
N SER A 148 48.60 34.13 -32.50
CA SER A 148 48.06 32.80 -32.18
C SER A 148 47.97 32.60 -30.65
N THR A 149 49.01 32.97 -29.91
CA THR A 149 49.06 32.88 -28.45
C THR A 149 48.01 33.76 -27.78
N GLU A 150 47.78 34.98 -28.27
CA GLU A 150 46.72 35.88 -27.78
C GLU A 150 45.32 35.30 -28.01
N SER A 151 45.10 34.64 -29.16
CA SER A 151 43.84 33.95 -29.45
C SER A 151 43.59 32.81 -28.46
N GLU A 152 44.57 31.95 -28.22
CA GLU A 152 44.44 30.85 -27.27
C GLU A 152 44.31 31.35 -25.82
N THR A 153 45.00 32.43 -25.46
CA THR A 153 44.87 33.07 -24.14
C THR A 153 43.44 33.57 -23.89
N ARG A 154 42.81 34.20 -24.89
CA ARG A 154 41.40 34.61 -24.80
C ARG A 154 40.44 33.44 -24.61
N ARG A 155 40.65 32.34 -25.34
CA ARG A 155 39.85 31.12 -25.18
C ARG A 155 39.97 30.55 -23.77
N ILE A 156 41.18 30.51 -23.20
CA ILE A 156 41.39 30.06 -21.83
C ILE A 156 40.65 30.96 -20.83
N THR A 157 40.64 32.28 -21.05
CA THR A 157 39.87 33.21 -20.19
C THR A 157 38.36 32.93 -20.25
N GLU A 158 37.81 32.72 -21.45
CA GLU A 158 36.39 32.37 -21.63
C GLU A 158 36.05 31.04 -20.96
N ASP A 159 36.85 30.00 -21.19
CA ASP A 159 36.68 28.67 -20.59
C ASP A 159 36.78 28.72 -19.05
N SER A 160 37.69 29.54 -18.51
CA SER A 160 37.81 29.76 -17.07
C SER A 160 36.57 30.46 -16.49
N GLY A 161 35.96 31.39 -17.24
CA GLY A 161 34.70 32.03 -16.89
C GLY A 161 33.54 31.04 -16.83
N LEU A 162 33.41 30.19 -17.85
CA LEU A 162 32.39 29.13 -17.89
C LEU A 162 32.58 28.11 -16.76
N ALA A 163 33.83 27.69 -16.50
CA ALA A 163 34.15 26.78 -15.41
C ALA A 163 33.73 27.36 -14.05
N ARG A 164 33.97 28.66 -13.83
CA ARG A 164 33.55 29.36 -12.61
C ARG A 164 32.02 29.35 -12.46
N GLU A 165 31.26 29.61 -13.52
CA GLU A 165 29.79 29.58 -13.49
C GLU A 165 29.26 28.18 -13.13
N VAL A 166 29.81 27.13 -13.75
CA VAL A 166 29.45 25.75 -13.46
C VAL A 166 29.71 25.41 -11.99
N VAL A 167 30.89 25.77 -11.47
CA VAL A 167 31.26 25.51 -10.06
C VAL A 167 30.34 26.28 -9.10
N GLN A 168 30.00 27.53 -9.40
CA GLN A 168 29.10 28.33 -8.58
C GLN A 168 27.68 27.74 -8.53
N ARG A 169 27.16 27.28 -9.68
CA ARG A 169 25.88 26.57 -9.74
C ARG A 169 25.93 25.24 -8.98
N SER A 170 27.00 24.46 -9.12
CA SER A 170 27.19 23.23 -8.35
C SER A 170 27.21 23.50 -6.84
N SER A 171 27.90 24.56 -6.41
CA SER A 171 27.95 24.97 -5.00
C SER A 171 26.56 25.30 -4.45
N SER A 172 25.74 26.02 -5.23
CA SER A 172 24.33 26.29 -4.86
C SER A 172 23.49 25.02 -4.75
N ASN A 173 23.68 24.07 -5.67
CA ASN A 173 22.95 22.80 -5.65
C ASN A 173 23.32 21.95 -4.43
N PHE A 174 24.61 21.90 -4.06
CA PHE A 174 25.04 21.21 -2.84
C PHE A 174 24.50 21.90 -1.58
N ALA A 175 24.47 23.23 -1.54
CA ALA A 175 23.87 23.95 -0.41
C ALA A 175 22.36 23.63 -0.26
N ALA A 176 21.62 23.56 -1.36
CA ALA A 176 20.23 23.11 -1.35
C ALA A 176 20.10 21.67 -0.84
N MET A 177 20.96 20.76 -1.32
CA MET A 177 20.98 19.36 -0.90
C MET A 177 21.27 19.19 0.60
N VAL A 178 22.14 20.03 1.19
CA VAL A 178 22.34 20.07 2.65
C VAL A 178 21.02 20.39 3.37
N GLY A 179 20.29 21.41 2.90
CA GLY A 179 18.98 21.77 3.45
C GLY A 179 17.96 20.64 3.35
N ASP A 180 17.89 19.99 2.18
CA ASP A 180 16.98 18.85 1.95
C ASP A 180 17.32 17.67 2.89
N LEU A 181 18.60 17.35 3.07
CA LEU A 181 19.05 16.28 3.97
C LEU A 181 18.78 16.61 5.45
N GLN A 182 18.90 17.87 5.85
CA GLN A 182 18.53 18.31 7.20
C GLN A 182 17.02 18.20 7.44
N GLN A 183 16.21 18.57 6.44
CA GLN A 183 14.76 18.39 6.51
C GLN A 183 14.38 16.91 6.59
N MET A 184 15.01 16.06 5.79
CA MET A 184 14.80 14.61 5.82
C MET A 184 15.15 14.02 7.20
N SER A 185 16.22 14.49 7.83
CA SER A 185 16.57 14.10 9.20
C SER A 185 15.47 14.46 10.21
N THR A 186 14.87 15.64 10.07
CA THR A 186 13.76 16.09 10.93
C THR A 186 12.51 15.24 10.71
N GLN A 187 12.14 14.99 9.46
CA GLN A 187 10.99 14.14 9.11
C GLN A 187 11.16 12.70 9.60
N LEU A 188 12.39 12.17 9.63
CA LEU A 188 12.66 10.85 10.20
C LEU A 188 12.40 10.80 11.71
N LEU A 189 12.68 11.87 12.45
CA LEU A 189 12.33 11.95 13.87
C LEU A 189 10.80 11.90 14.05
N ASP A 190 10.06 12.67 13.26
CA ASP A 190 8.59 12.66 13.29
C ASP A 190 8.02 11.26 12.96
N ILE A 191 8.63 10.56 11.99
CA ILE A 191 8.27 9.18 11.64
C ILE A 191 8.55 8.23 12.80
N THR A 192 9.71 8.32 13.44
CA THR A 192 10.04 7.49 14.61
C THR A 192 9.04 7.70 15.75
N ASP A 193 8.66 8.95 16.03
CA ASP A 193 7.67 9.26 17.06
C ASP A 193 6.28 8.71 16.69
N ALA A 194 5.86 8.84 15.43
CA ALA A 194 4.61 8.26 14.95
C ALA A 194 4.60 6.72 15.06
N ILE A 195 5.74 6.07 14.80
CA ILE A 195 5.88 4.62 14.95
C ILE A 195 5.75 4.19 16.41
N HIS A 196 6.36 4.91 17.35
CA HIS A 196 6.18 4.64 18.78
C HIS A 196 4.71 4.76 19.19
N HIS A 197 4.00 5.79 18.70
CA HIS A 197 2.55 5.91 18.95
C HIS A 197 1.73 4.74 18.39
N ILE A 198 2.07 4.25 17.19
CA ILE A 198 1.42 3.06 16.60
C ILE A 198 1.73 1.82 17.43
N HIS A 199 2.97 1.66 17.88
CA HIS A 199 3.38 0.55 18.74
C HIS A 199 2.55 0.50 20.03
N ASP A 200 2.48 1.62 20.75
CA ASP A 200 1.75 1.72 22.03
C ASP A 200 0.24 1.51 21.84
N SER A 201 -0.31 2.03 20.74
CA SER A 201 -1.70 1.80 20.35
C SER A 201 -1.96 0.32 20.07
N ASN A 202 -1.04 -0.36 19.38
CA ASN A 202 -1.15 -1.78 19.06
C ASN A 202 -1.06 -2.66 20.33
N VAL A 203 -0.18 -2.32 21.28
CA VAL A 203 -0.12 -2.97 22.60
C VAL A 203 -1.45 -2.81 23.34
N SER A 204 -2.04 -1.62 23.29
CA SER A 204 -3.35 -1.35 23.91
C SER A 204 -4.47 -2.18 23.27
N VAL A 205 -4.50 -2.26 21.93
CA VAL A 205 -5.45 -3.12 21.19
C VAL A 205 -5.30 -4.58 21.59
N HIS A 206 -4.06 -5.07 21.71
CA HIS A 206 -3.78 -6.44 22.15
C HIS A 206 -4.36 -6.73 23.54
N GLY A 207 -4.20 -5.80 24.48
CA GLY A 207 -4.79 -5.88 25.82
C GLY A 207 -6.32 -5.97 25.78
N LEU A 208 -6.98 -5.08 25.03
CA LEU A 208 -8.43 -5.05 24.90
C LEU A 208 -8.99 -6.34 24.27
N VAL A 209 -8.31 -6.92 23.28
CA VAL A 209 -8.72 -8.19 22.65
C VAL A 209 -8.64 -9.35 23.65
N THR A 210 -7.62 -9.33 24.51
CA THR A 210 -7.46 -10.33 25.57
C THR A 210 -8.61 -10.24 26.57
N GLU A 211 -8.99 -9.02 26.97
CA GLU A 211 -10.13 -8.77 27.86
C GLU A 211 -11.47 -9.21 27.22
N ILE A 212 -11.72 -8.88 25.95
CA ILE A 212 -12.93 -9.29 25.21
C ILE A 212 -13.03 -10.82 25.15
N THR A 213 -11.91 -11.51 24.97
CA THR A 213 -11.88 -12.97 24.93
C THR A 213 -12.29 -13.56 26.29
N GLY A 214 -11.74 -13.02 27.38
CA GLY A 214 -12.10 -13.41 28.75
C GLY A 214 -13.57 -13.12 29.09
N LEU A 215 -14.08 -11.94 28.71
CA LEU A 215 -15.49 -11.59 28.91
C LEU A 215 -16.44 -12.50 28.10
N SER A 216 -16.05 -12.84 26.86
CA SER A 216 -16.83 -13.78 26.03
C SER A 216 -16.93 -15.16 26.67
N GLU A 217 -15.88 -15.60 27.36
CA GLU A 217 -15.86 -16.83 28.15
C GLU A 217 -16.82 -16.78 29.34
N GLN A 218 -16.79 -15.69 30.10
CA GLN A 218 -17.71 -15.47 31.21
C GLN A 218 -19.17 -15.46 30.76
N VAL A 219 -19.48 -14.72 29.67
CA VAL A 219 -20.84 -14.67 29.11
C VAL A 219 -21.30 -16.06 28.66
N SER A 220 -20.44 -16.84 28.02
CA SER A 220 -20.77 -18.22 27.62
C SER A 220 -21.06 -19.10 28.84
N SER A 221 -20.29 -18.97 29.91
CA SER A 221 -20.54 -19.70 31.17
C SER A 221 -21.87 -19.29 31.81
N GLN A 222 -22.16 -17.99 31.85
CA GLN A 222 -23.40 -17.44 32.42
C GLN A 222 -24.63 -17.89 31.62
N MET A 223 -24.51 -18.00 30.29
CA MET A 223 -25.59 -18.52 29.44
C MET A 223 -25.93 -19.97 29.76
N LEU A 224 -24.92 -20.85 29.90
CA LEU A 224 -25.13 -22.25 30.28
C LEU A 224 -25.78 -22.37 31.66
N GLU A 225 -25.37 -21.52 32.60
CA GLU A 225 -26.01 -21.47 33.91
C GLU A 225 -27.47 -20.99 33.82
N SER A 226 -27.75 -19.97 33.01
CA SER A 226 -29.11 -19.46 32.79
C SER A 226 -30.02 -20.48 32.12
N GLU A 227 -29.50 -21.29 31.20
CA GLU A 227 -30.22 -22.41 30.58
C GLU A 227 -30.61 -23.44 31.65
N ARG A 228 -29.65 -23.89 32.45
CA ARG A 228 -29.88 -24.83 33.57
C ARG A 228 -30.93 -24.30 34.56
N VAL A 229 -30.84 -23.02 34.94
CA VAL A 229 -31.82 -22.39 35.85
C VAL A 229 -33.21 -22.32 35.22
N SER A 230 -33.29 -22.11 33.91
CA SER A 230 -34.58 -22.07 33.20
C SER A 230 -35.23 -23.45 33.12
N GLU A 231 -34.44 -24.51 32.89
CA GLU A 231 -34.91 -25.89 32.96
C GLU A 231 -35.42 -26.24 34.35
N GLU A 232 -34.65 -25.93 35.40
CA GLU A 232 -35.09 -26.14 36.78
C GLU A 232 -36.39 -25.40 37.08
N LEU A 233 -36.54 -24.14 36.66
CA LEU A 233 -37.75 -23.36 36.86
C LEU A 233 -38.96 -23.97 36.13
N ARG A 234 -38.76 -24.47 34.90
CA ARG A 234 -39.80 -25.17 34.14
C ARG A 234 -40.27 -26.41 34.90
N ASP A 235 -39.34 -27.24 35.35
CA ASP A 235 -39.65 -28.47 36.07
C ASP A 235 -40.39 -28.19 37.40
N HIS A 236 -39.98 -27.15 38.13
CA HIS A 236 -40.70 -26.71 39.34
C HIS A 236 -42.12 -26.21 39.03
N THR A 237 -42.30 -25.49 37.91
CA THR A 237 -43.61 -24.98 37.49
C THR A 237 -44.54 -26.13 37.10
N GLU A 238 -44.04 -27.11 36.35
CA GLU A 238 -44.79 -28.33 36.01
C GLU A 238 -45.16 -29.12 37.27
N GLY A 239 -44.24 -29.26 38.22
CA GLY A 239 -44.51 -29.87 39.52
C GLY A 239 -45.61 -29.15 40.31
N LEU A 240 -45.59 -27.81 40.32
CA LEU A 240 -46.64 -27.01 40.95
C LEU A 240 -48.00 -27.18 40.26
N HIS A 241 -48.03 -27.20 38.92
CA HIS A 241 -49.26 -27.49 38.17
C HIS A 241 -49.83 -28.88 38.49
N ALA A 242 -48.97 -29.91 38.54
CA ALA A 242 -49.38 -31.27 38.89
C ALA A 242 -49.90 -31.38 40.33
N LEU A 243 -49.35 -30.62 41.27
CA LEU A 243 -49.88 -30.54 42.63
C LEU A 243 -51.24 -29.86 42.66
N SER A 244 -51.41 -28.76 41.91
CA SER A 244 -52.68 -28.02 41.86
C SER A 244 -53.84 -28.87 41.35
N THR A 245 -53.61 -29.79 40.40
CA THR A 245 -54.67 -30.69 39.90
C THR A 245 -55.09 -31.75 40.93
N ARG A 246 -54.23 -32.08 41.91
CA ARG A 246 -54.59 -33.01 43.00
C ARG A 246 -55.50 -32.36 44.05
N PHE A 247 -55.46 -31.04 44.19
CA PHE A 247 -56.35 -30.29 45.08
C PHE A 247 -57.60 -29.84 44.32
N SER A 248 -58.46 -30.80 43.94
CA SER A 248 -59.75 -30.48 43.31
C SER A 248 -60.68 -29.82 44.33
N ILE A 249 -61.02 -28.56 44.08
CA ILE A 249 -62.02 -27.78 44.84
C ILE A 249 -63.39 -27.78 44.13
N GLY A 250 -63.53 -28.55 43.04
CA GLY A 250 -64.79 -28.82 42.35
C GLY A 250 -65.28 -27.73 41.39
N GLU A 251 -64.72 -26.51 41.43
CA GLU A 251 -65.20 -25.37 40.63
C GLU A 251 -64.10 -24.67 39.80
N SER A 252 -62.87 -25.18 39.78
CA SER A 252 -61.81 -24.57 38.96
C SER A 252 -62.04 -24.79 37.46
N ALA A 253 -61.38 -23.99 36.61
CA ALA A 253 -61.41 -24.20 35.18
C ALA A 253 -60.86 -25.60 34.79
N TYR A 254 -59.87 -26.10 35.53
CA TYR A 254 -59.30 -27.43 35.36
C TYR A 254 -60.29 -28.54 35.77
N ASP A 255 -61.00 -28.37 36.89
CA ASP A 255 -62.01 -29.34 37.34
C ASP A 255 -63.14 -29.48 36.31
N ARG A 256 -63.59 -28.35 35.75
CA ARG A 256 -64.58 -28.35 34.65
C ARG A 256 -64.05 -29.09 33.43
N LEU A 257 -62.81 -28.81 33.02
CA LEU A 257 -62.19 -29.42 31.84
C LEU A 257 -61.98 -30.93 32.02
N LEU A 258 -61.59 -31.36 33.23
CA LEU A 258 -61.50 -32.76 33.61
C LEU A 258 -62.88 -33.44 33.59
N GLY A 259 -63.90 -32.81 34.18
CA GLY A 259 -65.27 -33.33 34.16
C GLY A 259 -65.83 -33.49 32.74
N PHE A 260 -65.55 -32.52 31.84
CA PHE A 260 -65.87 -32.66 30.43
C PHE A 260 -65.11 -33.82 29.77
N ALA A 261 -63.80 -33.92 30.01
CA ALA A 261 -62.99 -35.02 29.48
C ALA A 261 -63.51 -36.39 29.94
N GLU A 262 -63.89 -36.54 31.22
CA GLU A 262 -64.47 -37.78 31.76
C GLU A 262 -65.84 -38.09 31.14
N LYS A 263 -66.72 -37.09 31.01
CA LYS A 263 -68.03 -37.23 30.36
C LYS A 263 -67.86 -37.77 28.93
N TYR A 264 -67.01 -37.13 28.12
CA TYR A 264 -66.81 -37.52 26.73
C TYR A 264 -66.02 -38.83 26.59
N ARG A 265 -65.03 -39.09 27.46
CA ARG A 265 -64.37 -40.40 27.54
C ARG A 265 -65.39 -41.52 27.74
N ASN A 266 -66.30 -41.36 28.71
CA ASN A 266 -67.33 -42.35 29.00
C ASN A 266 -68.31 -42.52 27.83
N GLU A 267 -68.67 -41.43 27.15
CA GLU A 267 -69.54 -41.48 25.98
C GLU A 267 -68.88 -42.20 24.79
N VAL A 268 -67.62 -41.89 24.48
CA VAL A 268 -66.84 -42.57 23.43
C VAL A 268 -66.67 -44.05 23.78
N ALA A 269 -66.34 -44.37 25.03
CA ALA A 269 -66.22 -45.74 25.50
C ALA A 269 -67.52 -46.53 25.31
N ALA A 270 -68.66 -45.98 25.77
CA ALA A 270 -69.97 -46.61 25.61
C ALA A 270 -70.36 -46.79 24.12
N PHE A 271 -70.05 -45.78 23.29
CA PHE A 271 -70.29 -45.82 21.84
C PHE A 271 -69.54 -46.97 21.14
N LEU A 272 -68.25 -47.14 21.48
CA LEU A 272 -67.42 -48.21 20.94
C LEU A 272 -67.83 -49.57 21.50
N GLU A 273 -68.07 -49.67 22.80
CA GLU A 273 -68.47 -50.90 23.48
C GLU A 273 -69.78 -51.48 22.90
N ALA A 274 -70.76 -50.62 22.61
CA ALA A 274 -72.02 -51.02 21.98
C ALA A 274 -71.86 -51.66 20.59
N ARG A 275 -70.73 -51.41 19.92
CA ARG A 275 -70.41 -51.93 18.59
C ARG A 275 -69.40 -53.07 18.60
N SER A 276 -68.81 -53.38 19.75
CA SER A 276 -67.75 -54.40 19.91
C SER A 276 -68.16 -55.82 19.50
N THR A 277 -69.46 -56.12 19.52
CA THR A 277 -69.99 -57.43 19.08
C THR A 277 -70.13 -57.56 17.56
N THR A 278 -70.16 -56.43 16.84
CA THR A 278 -70.37 -56.36 15.38
C THR A 278 -69.15 -55.84 14.61
N LEU A 279 -68.26 -55.10 15.28
CA LEU A 279 -67.05 -54.50 14.72
C LEU A 279 -65.84 -54.91 15.56
N ASP A 280 -64.73 -55.20 14.90
CA ASP A 280 -63.43 -55.48 15.53
C ASP A 280 -62.76 -54.16 15.95
N ILE A 281 -63.29 -53.51 16.99
CA ILE A 281 -62.85 -52.18 17.47
C ILE A 281 -61.44 -52.19 18.08
N PHE A 282 -60.84 -53.38 18.27
CA PHE A 282 -59.49 -53.56 18.81
C PHE A 282 -58.49 -54.01 17.73
N ASP A 283 -58.85 -53.91 16.44
CA ASP A 283 -57.94 -54.26 15.33
C ASP A 283 -56.73 -53.33 15.28
N THR A 284 -55.56 -53.86 15.66
CA THR A 284 -54.26 -53.15 15.62
C THR A 284 -53.45 -53.47 14.36
N ARG A 285 -54.07 -54.07 13.34
CA ARG A 285 -53.43 -54.30 12.03
C ARG A 285 -53.57 -53.06 11.17
N TYR A 286 -52.74 -52.06 11.46
CA TYR A 286 -52.68 -50.80 10.73
C TYR A 286 -52.28 -51.03 9.27
N GLN A 287 -53.24 -50.90 8.35
CA GLN A 287 -52.99 -51.04 6.92
C GLN A 287 -52.57 -49.68 6.35
N PRO A 288 -51.33 -49.52 5.87
CA PRO A 288 -50.84 -48.22 5.40
C PRO A 288 -51.66 -47.73 4.20
N ILE A 289 -51.93 -46.43 4.18
CA ILE A 289 -52.58 -45.74 3.06
C ILE A 289 -51.47 -45.25 2.13
N PRO A 290 -51.34 -45.81 0.91
CA PRO A 290 -50.26 -45.45 -0.01
C PRO A 290 -50.32 -43.96 -0.39
N GLY A 291 -49.16 -43.32 -0.53
CA GLY A 291 -49.06 -41.93 -0.99
C GLY A 291 -49.45 -40.88 0.04
N THR A 292 -49.40 -41.19 1.34
CA THR A 292 -49.68 -40.24 2.43
C THR A 292 -48.41 -39.84 3.18
N GLU A 293 -48.22 -38.54 3.42
CA GLU A 293 -47.14 -37.96 4.21
C GLU A 293 -47.69 -36.82 5.09
N PRO A 294 -47.66 -36.90 6.44
CA PRO A 294 -47.26 -38.02 7.29
C PRO A 294 -48.00 -39.35 7.03
N PRO A 295 -47.41 -40.52 7.38
CA PRO A 295 -48.02 -41.83 7.18
C PRO A 295 -49.40 -41.97 7.81
N LYS A 296 -50.36 -42.50 7.05
CA LYS A 296 -51.73 -42.79 7.51
C LYS A 296 -52.07 -44.27 7.38
N TYR A 297 -52.99 -44.75 8.22
CA TYR A 297 -53.35 -46.17 8.32
C TYR A 297 -54.86 -46.37 8.44
N ASN A 298 -55.40 -47.39 7.76
CA ASN A 298 -56.76 -47.87 8.03
C ASN A 298 -56.72 -49.04 9.03
N THR A 299 -57.81 -49.19 9.79
CA THR A 299 -58.12 -50.40 10.55
C THR A 299 -59.43 -50.99 10.03
N LYS A 300 -59.87 -52.13 10.58
CA LYS A 300 -61.18 -52.70 10.23
C LYS A 300 -62.38 -51.86 10.67
N TYR A 301 -62.20 -50.97 11.64
CA TYR A 301 -63.30 -50.27 12.30
C TYR A 301 -63.37 -48.79 11.98
N ASP A 302 -62.26 -48.17 11.54
CA ASP A 302 -62.11 -46.71 11.38
C ASP A 302 -63.26 -46.06 10.58
N ARG A 303 -63.58 -46.58 9.40
CA ARG A 303 -64.65 -46.07 8.52
C ARG A 303 -66.04 -46.25 9.12
N ALA A 304 -66.24 -47.33 9.88
CA ALA A 304 -67.54 -47.65 10.46
C ALA A 304 -67.89 -46.74 11.65
N ILE A 305 -66.89 -46.20 12.33
CA ILE A 305 -67.07 -45.31 13.48
C ILE A 305 -66.88 -43.82 13.14
N GLU A 306 -66.29 -43.50 11.99
CA GLU A 306 -65.82 -42.15 11.63
C GLU A 306 -66.85 -41.07 11.85
N LYS A 307 -68.02 -41.20 11.22
CA LYS A 307 -69.07 -40.17 11.28
C LYS A 307 -69.57 -39.95 12.70
N ASP A 308 -69.96 -41.02 13.38
CA ASP A 308 -70.57 -40.92 14.70
C ASP A 308 -69.57 -40.39 15.75
N LEU A 309 -68.32 -40.84 15.68
CA LEU A 309 -67.28 -40.41 16.61
C LEU A 309 -66.84 -38.96 16.33
N GLN A 310 -66.79 -38.56 15.07
CA GLN A 310 -66.56 -37.17 14.69
C GLN A 310 -67.68 -36.26 15.18
N ASP A 311 -68.94 -36.70 15.11
CA ASP A 311 -70.08 -35.92 15.63
C ASP A 311 -70.00 -35.72 17.16
N ILE A 312 -69.48 -36.72 17.91
CA ILE A 312 -69.17 -36.56 19.34
C ILE A 312 -68.11 -35.47 19.56
N TYR A 313 -67.02 -35.48 18.77
CA TYR A 313 -65.97 -34.47 18.89
C TYR A 313 -66.44 -33.06 18.54
N GLU A 314 -67.24 -32.91 17.49
CA GLU A 314 -67.81 -31.61 17.10
C GLU A 314 -68.70 -31.04 18.21
N ARG A 315 -69.51 -31.88 18.84
CA ARG A 315 -70.32 -31.46 20.00
C ARG A 315 -69.45 -31.03 21.18
N MET A 316 -68.35 -31.74 21.45
CA MET A 316 -67.40 -31.35 22.50
C MET A 316 -66.78 -29.97 22.26
N LEU A 317 -66.40 -29.66 21.02
CA LEU A 317 -65.82 -28.35 20.67
C LEU A 317 -66.81 -27.20 20.84
N VAL A 318 -68.11 -27.46 20.72
CA VAL A 318 -69.17 -26.47 20.97
C VAL A 318 -69.45 -26.32 22.48
N GLU A 319 -69.47 -27.43 23.23
CA GLU A 319 -69.78 -27.41 24.67
C GLU A 319 -68.63 -26.88 25.53
N VAL A 320 -67.38 -26.96 25.08
CA VAL A 320 -66.19 -26.56 25.86
C VAL A 320 -65.42 -25.41 25.17
N PRO A 321 -65.63 -24.15 25.60
CA PRO A 321 -64.95 -23.00 25.03
C PRO A 321 -63.43 -23.09 25.12
N GLY A 322 -62.73 -22.81 24.01
CA GLY A 322 -61.27 -22.77 23.94
C GLY A 322 -60.59 -24.09 23.60
N VAL A 323 -61.34 -25.21 23.46
CA VAL A 323 -60.78 -26.47 22.97
C VAL A 323 -60.54 -26.38 21.47
N ALA A 324 -59.30 -26.61 21.04
CA ALA A 324 -58.92 -26.57 19.62
C ALA A 324 -59.29 -27.86 18.87
N TYR A 325 -59.19 -29.01 19.54
CA TYR A 325 -59.57 -30.32 19.03
C TYR A 325 -59.80 -31.34 20.16
N CYS A 326 -60.46 -32.44 19.81
CA CYS A 326 -60.56 -33.65 20.62
C CYS A 326 -60.32 -34.87 19.72
N GLY A 327 -59.72 -35.91 20.29
CA GLY A 327 -59.52 -37.20 19.63
C GLY A 327 -59.35 -38.31 20.66
N ALA A 328 -59.82 -39.49 20.30
CA ALA A 328 -59.56 -40.73 21.02
C ALA A 328 -58.42 -41.48 20.33
N PHE A 329 -57.51 -42.00 21.14
CA PHE A 329 -56.37 -42.78 20.71
C PHE A 329 -56.54 -44.22 21.18
N ASP A 330 -56.04 -45.16 20.39
CA ASP A 330 -55.83 -46.52 20.91
C ASP A 330 -54.52 -46.61 21.70
N MET A 331 -54.22 -47.82 22.19
CA MET A 331 -53.05 -48.08 23.05
C MET A 331 -51.70 -47.87 22.35
N ASN A 332 -51.67 -47.75 21.02
CA ASN A 332 -50.48 -47.49 20.23
C ASN A 332 -50.50 -46.06 19.66
N CYS A 333 -51.19 -45.12 20.33
CA CYS A 333 -51.28 -43.73 19.90
C CYS A 333 -51.88 -43.54 18.48
N TYR A 334 -52.61 -44.53 17.97
CA TYR A 334 -53.32 -44.40 16.70
C TYR A 334 -54.64 -43.67 16.92
N MET A 335 -54.88 -42.65 16.11
CA MET A 335 -56.10 -41.85 16.15
C MET A 335 -56.93 -42.13 14.89
N PRO A 336 -57.97 -42.99 14.95
CA PRO A 336 -58.75 -43.40 13.77
C PRO A 336 -59.55 -42.25 13.16
N VAL A 337 -59.98 -41.31 13.99
CA VAL A 337 -60.92 -40.23 13.64
C VAL A 337 -60.47 -38.94 14.31
N HIS A 338 -60.54 -37.83 13.58
CA HIS A 338 -60.36 -36.48 14.12
C HIS A 338 -61.64 -35.67 13.91
N ASN A 339 -61.81 -34.57 14.67
CA ASN A 339 -62.82 -33.57 14.36
C ASN A 339 -62.65 -32.98 12.94
N ARG A 340 -63.75 -32.47 12.34
CA ARG A 340 -63.89 -32.15 10.92
C ARG A 340 -62.81 -31.23 10.38
N ARG A 341 -62.42 -30.22 11.17
CA ARG A 341 -61.37 -29.26 10.81
C ARG A 341 -60.05 -29.92 10.43
N PHE A 342 -59.74 -31.06 11.04
CA PHE A 342 -58.48 -31.78 10.86
C PHE A 342 -58.68 -33.15 10.22
N SER A 343 -59.81 -33.33 9.55
CA SER A 343 -60.15 -34.53 8.78
C SER A 343 -60.22 -34.28 7.27
N ALA A 344 -59.46 -33.30 6.76
CA ALA A 344 -59.36 -33.07 5.32
C ALA A 344 -58.71 -34.26 4.61
N GLU A 345 -59.16 -34.56 3.39
CA GLU A 345 -58.50 -35.54 2.52
C GLU A 345 -57.08 -35.06 2.19
N PRO A 346 -56.07 -35.96 2.21
CA PRO A 346 -54.72 -35.59 1.83
C PRO A 346 -54.66 -35.24 0.34
N ASN A 347 -53.89 -34.21 -0.01
CA ASN A 347 -53.76 -33.73 -1.39
C ASN A 347 -52.31 -33.76 -1.91
N GLY A 348 -51.35 -34.23 -1.10
CA GLY A 348 -49.94 -34.35 -1.46
C GLY A 348 -49.10 -33.11 -1.17
N ASP A 349 -49.68 -32.03 -0.64
CA ASP A 349 -48.93 -30.89 -0.07
C ASP A 349 -48.57 -31.18 1.40
N PRO A 350 -47.27 -31.31 1.75
CA PRO A 350 -46.86 -31.63 3.12
C PRO A 350 -47.35 -30.62 4.17
N GLN A 351 -47.47 -29.33 3.83
CA GLN A 351 -47.94 -28.32 4.79
C GLN A 351 -49.43 -28.47 5.06
N HIS A 352 -50.23 -28.66 4.01
CA HIS A 352 -51.65 -28.92 4.13
C HIS A 352 -51.91 -30.24 4.88
N ASP A 353 -51.27 -31.31 4.46
CA ASP A 353 -51.53 -32.65 4.98
C ASP A 353 -51.12 -32.73 6.44
N LEU A 354 -49.94 -32.20 6.83
CA LEU A 354 -49.52 -32.13 8.23
C LEU A 354 -50.53 -31.36 9.09
N ALA A 355 -50.99 -30.20 8.62
CA ALA A 355 -51.84 -29.29 9.38
C ALA A 355 -53.31 -29.74 9.46
N PHE A 356 -53.89 -30.31 8.40
CA PHE A 356 -55.34 -30.50 8.26
C PHE A 356 -55.79 -31.94 7.98
N SER A 357 -54.88 -32.89 7.68
CA SER A 357 -55.22 -34.30 7.43
C SER A 357 -54.77 -35.21 8.58
N ARG A 358 -55.11 -34.86 9.82
CA ARG A 358 -54.52 -35.42 11.05
C ARG A 358 -55.16 -36.73 11.54
N HIS A 359 -56.33 -37.12 11.02
CA HIS A 359 -56.93 -38.44 11.30
C HIS A 359 -56.12 -39.60 10.69
N LYS A 360 -56.35 -40.82 11.20
CA LYS A 360 -55.72 -42.07 10.76
C LYS A 360 -54.21 -42.10 10.89
N ARG A 361 -53.65 -41.40 11.88
CA ARG A 361 -52.22 -41.30 12.15
C ARG A 361 -51.86 -41.98 13.46
N ILE A 362 -50.63 -42.46 13.54
CA ILE A 362 -49.98 -42.88 14.77
C ILE A 362 -49.14 -41.70 15.26
N TYR A 363 -49.34 -41.28 16.50
CA TYR A 363 -48.59 -40.20 17.13
C TYR A 363 -47.54 -40.78 18.07
N ASP A 364 -46.48 -41.32 17.47
CA ASP A 364 -45.31 -41.81 18.19
C ASP A 364 -44.25 -40.69 18.23
N GLU A 365 -44.46 -39.71 19.10
CA GLU A 365 -43.36 -38.95 19.69
C GLU A 365 -43.56 -38.96 21.21
N PRO A 366 -42.50 -39.22 22.01
CA PRO A 366 -42.57 -39.29 23.47
C PRO A 366 -42.98 -37.99 24.15
#